data_AF-A0AAE2ZT28-F1
#
_entry.id   AF-A0AAE2ZT28-F1
#
_cell.length_a   1.000
_cell.length_b   1.000
_cell.length_c   1.000
_cell.angle_alpha   90.00
_cell.angle_beta   90.00
_cell.angle_gamma   90.00
#
_symmetry.space_group_name_H-M   'P 1'
#
loop_
_entity.id
_entity.type
_entity.pdbx_description
1 polymer ?
#
loop_
_entity_poly.entity_id
_entity_poly.type
_entity_poly.pdbx_seq_one_letter_code
_entity_poly.pdbx_strand_id
1 'polypeptide(L)'
;MTTMTALMRDVLRSDSLFADMSDQDFETLIDQISPAETGPDFVPDEDVKRMLAAFWTSHDARRVIEWLLDITIRAPYPVTGQNRDDLAFAAAKHQARVAIGRAVVMAAAQGFKLLKKER
;
A
#
# COMPACT_ATOMS: atom_id res chain seq x y z
N MET A 1 4.38 18.49 18.05
CA MET A 1 3.63 17.84 16.95
C MET A 1 4.01 16.38 16.94
N THR A 2 3.14 15.50 17.41
CA THR A 2 3.36 14.05 17.38
C THR A 2 3.25 13.60 15.93
N THR A 3 4.34 13.09 15.36
CA THR A 3 4.34 12.57 13.98
C THR A 3 3.45 11.33 13.91
N MET A 4 2.85 11.05 12.76
CA MET A 4 1.98 9.88 12.56
C MET A 4 2.70 8.57 12.93
N THR A 5 4.03 8.54 12.78
CA THR A 5 4.95 7.48 13.21
C THR A 5 4.99 7.29 14.73
N ALA A 6 5.02 8.37 15.50
CA ALA A 6 5.05 8.28 16.97
C ALA A 6 3.72 7.78 17.55
N LEU A 7 2.59 8.17 16.93
CA LEU A 7 1.27 7.68 17.31
C LEU A 7 1.09 6.18 16.98
N MET A 8 1.65 5.73 15.86
CA MET A 8 1.65 4.31 15.48
C MET A 8 2.54 3.47 16.39
N ARG A 9 3.70 4.03 16.81
CA ARG A 9 4.60 3.42 17.80
C ARG A 9 3.92 3.23 19.16
N ASP A 10 3.27 4.27 19.68
CA ASP A 10 2.59 4.21 20.98
C ASP A 10 1.43 3.19 20.98
N VAL A 11 0.67 3.13 19.88
CA VAL A 11 -0.39 2.12 19.69
C VAL A 11 0.19 0.70 19.69
N LEU A 12 1.28 0.46 18.94
CA LEU A 12 1.95 -0.85 18.90
C LEU A 12 2.60 -1.24 20.23
N ARG A 13 3.13 -0.29 21.02
CA ARG A 13 3.74 -0.58 22.33
C ARG A 13 2.71 -0.87 23.42
N SER A 14 1.50 -0.32 23.29
CA SER A 14 0.40 -0.53 24.24
C SER A 14 -0.30 -1.90 24.11
N ASP A 15 0.05 -2.69 23.09
CA ASP A 15 -0.55 -3.99 22.81
C ASP A 15 0.16 -5.11 23.60
N SER A 16 -0.63 -5.99 24.20
CA SER A 16 -0.21 -7.14 25.02
C SER A 16 0.78 -8.09 24.33
N LEU A 17 0.79 -8.14 22.99
CA LEU A 17 1.75 -8.92 22.21
C LEU A 17 3.18 -8.37 22.29
N PHE A 18 3.32 -7.06 22.53
CA PHE A 18 4.60 -6.35 22.54
C PHE A 18 4.95 -5.80 23.92
N ALA A 19 4.02 -5.83 24.88
CA ALA A 19 4.21 -5.31 26.24
C ALA A 19 5.34 -6.03 27.00
N ASP A 20 5.50 -7.34 26.79
CA ASP A 20 6.53 -8.16 27.42
C ASP A 20 7.85 -8.18 26.62
N MET A 21 7.89 -7.56 25.43
CA MET A 21 9.11 -7.43 24.64
C MET A 21 10.02 -6.37 25.22
N SER A 22 11.34 -6.65 25.23
CA SER A 22 12.33 -5.64 25.58
C SER A 22 12.22 -4.43 24.64
N ASP A 23 12.53 -3.23 25.13
CA ASP A 23 12.53 -2.02 24.30
C ASP A 23 13.43 -2.19 23.07
N GLN A 24 14.53 -2.93 23.21
CA GLN A 24 15.49 -3.16 22.13
C GLN A 24 14.97 -4.12 21.05
N ASP A 25 14.27 -5.18 21.44
CA ASP A 25 13.63 -6.10 20.48
C ASP A 25 12.45 -5.42 19.78
N PHE A 26 11.71 -4.57 20.51
CA PHE A 26 10.63 -3.79 19.95
C PHE A 26 11.12 -2.78 18.93
N GLU A 27 12.17 -2.01 19.23
CA GLU A 27 12.75 -1.08 18.26
C GLU A 27 13.35 -1.81 17.05
N THR A 28 13.97 -2.98 17.24
CA THR A 28 14.45 -3.81 16.13
C THR A 28 13.31 -4.31 15.24
N LEU A 29 12.20 -4.74 15.84
CA LEU A 29 11.01 -5.15 15.11
C LEU A 29 10.39 -3.97 14.35
N ILE A 30 10.22 -2.83 15.01
CA ILE A 30 9.72 -1.59 14.41
C ILE A 30 10.60 -1.23 13.21
N ASP A 31 11.92 -1.29 13.32
CA ASP A 31 12.83 -0.99 12.20
C ASP A 31 12.66 -1.99 11.04
N GLN A 32 12.42 -3.28 11.34
CA GLN A 32 12.20 -4.33 10.33
C GLN A 32 10.83 -4.26 9.64
N ILE A 33 9.79 -3.79 10.32
CA ILE A 33 8.42 -3.67 9.77
C ILE A 33 8.10 -2.25 9.29
N SER A 34 8.90 -1.26 9.68
CA SER A 34 8.75 0.11 9.22
C SER A 34 8.93 0.11 7.72
N PRO A 35 8.01 0.73 6.97
CA PRO A 35 8.21 0.93 5.54
C PRO A 35 9.57 1.60 5.34
N ALA A 36 10.42 1.02 4.50
CA ALA A 36 11.69 1.65 4.11
C ALA A 36 11.43 3.11 3.73
N GLU A 37 12.32 4.04 4.12
CA GLU A 37 12.20 5.46 3.76
C GLU A 37 11.92 5.56 2.27
N THR A 38 10.67 5.89 1.97
CA THR A 38 10.16 5.80 0.62
C THR A 38 10.83 6.92 -0.17
N GLY A 39 11.57 6.57 -1.22
CA GLY A 39 11.96 7.53 -2.24
C GLY A 39 10.74 8.31 -2.74
N PRO A 40 10.95 9.47 -3.41
CA PRO A 40 9.89 10.43 -3.75
C PRO A 40 8.65 9.71 -4.27
N ASP A 41 7.52 9.91 -3.58
CA ASP A 41 6.17 9.36 -3.81
C ASP A 41 6.18 8.34 -4.94
N PHE A 42 6.21 7.01 -4.70
CA PHE A 42 6.30 5.87 -5.66
C PHE A 42 5.66 6.05 -7.06
N VAL A 43 6.07 7.06 -7.79
CA VAL A 43 5.45 7.63 -8.97
C VAL A 43 6.40 7.14 -10.05
N PRO A 44 5.95 6.20 -10.87
CA PRO A 44 6.81 5.66 -11.90
C PRO A 44 7.16 6.75 -12.91
N ASP A 45 8.22 6.53 -13.68
CA ASP A 45 8.57 7.41 -14.79
C ASP A 45 7.46 7.48 -15.86
N GLU A 46 7.62 8.39 -16.82
CA GLU A 46 6.63 8.57 -17.89
C GLU A 46 6.45 7.33 -18.77
N ASP A 47 7.51 6.56 -19.00
CA ASP A 47 7.47 5.39 -19.89
C ASP A 47 6.68 4.25 -19.27
N VAL A 48 6.86 4.01 -17.97
CA VAL A 48 6.06 3.07 -17.20
C VAL A 48 4.60 3.54 -17.16
N LYS A 49 4.33 4.84 -17.00
CA LYS A 49 2.95 5.38 -17.07
C LYS A 49 2.32 5.11 -18.45
N ARG A 50 3.04 5.40 -19.54
CA ARG A 50 2.59 5.11 -20.92
C ARG A 50 2.32 3.62 -21.11
N MET A 51 3.20 2.75 -20.62
CA MET A 51 3.05 1.29 -20.70
C MET A 51 1.80 0.81 -19.96
N LEU A 52 1.57 1.28 -18.73
CA LEU A 52 0.37 0.95 -17.95
C LEU A 52 -0.91 1.42 -18.64
N ALA A 53 -0.90 2.60 -19.28
CA ALA A 53 -2.02 3.08 -20.07
C ALA A 53 -2.25 2.21 -21.33
N ALA A 54 -1.17 1.83 -22.03
CA ALA A 54 -1.24 0.95 -23.20
C ALA A 54 -1.80 -0.43 -22.83
N PHE A 55 -1.41 -0.98 -21.68
CA PHE A 55 -1.94 -2.25 -21.16
C PHE A 55 -3.45 -2.18 -20.97
N TRP A 56 -3.97 -1.08 -20.43
CA TRP A 56 -5.42 -0.90 -20.26
C TRP A 56 -6.18 -0.82 -21.60
N THR A 57 -5.54 -0.33 -22.66
CA THR A 57 -6.16 -0.28 -24.01
C THR A 57 -6.12 -1.60 -24.77
N SER A 58 -5.23 -2.52 -24.39
CA SER A 58 -5.12 -3.85 -24.99
C SER A 58 -6.00 -4.84 -24.22
N HIS A 59 -6.80 -5.63 -24.94
CA HIS A 59 -7.71 -6.61 -24.31
C HIS A 59 -6.96 -7.60 -23.41
N ASP A 60 -5.87 -8.18 -23.91
CA ASP A 60 -5.15 -9.24 -23.19
C ASP A 60 -4.27 -8.66 -22.07
N ALA A 61 -3.61 -7.53 -22.32
CA ALA A 61 -2.78 -6.89 -21.30
C ALA A 61 -3.63 -6.28 -20.18
N ARG A 62 -4.86 -5.84 -20.47
CA ARG A 62 -5.80 -5.35 -19.45
C ARG A 62 -6.11 -6.42 -18.41
N ARG A 63 -6.13 -7.71 -18.78
CA ARG A 63 -6.37 -8.82 -17.83
C ARG A 63 -5.34 -8.86 -16.72
N VAL A 64 -4.10 -8.45 -16.99
CA VAL A 64 -3.04 -8.35 -15.97
C VAL A 64 -3.36 -7.25 -14.96
N ILE A 65 -3.80 -6.08 -15.43
CA ILE A 65 -4.20 -4.98 -14.55
C ILE A 65 -5.45 -5.39 -13.76
N GLU A 66 -6.45 -5.98 -14.41
CA GLU A 66 -7.67 -6.44 -13.74
C GLU A 66 -7.36 -7.45 -12.63
N TRP A 67 -6.53 -8.46 -12.90
CA TRP A 67 -6.07 -9.41 -11.88
C TRP A 67 -5.32 -8.72 -10.74
N LEU A 68 -4.47 -7.73 -11.04
CA LEU A 68 -3.75 -6.95 -10.03
C LEU A 68 -4.71 -6.15 -9.15
N LEU A 69 -5.79 -5.58 -9.72
CA LEU A 69 -6.84 -4.89 -8.96
C LEU A 69 -7.66 -5.86 -8.12
N ASP A 70 -7.89 -7.08 -8.61
CA ASP A 70 -8.58 -8.15 -7.88
C ASP A 70 -7.85 -8.53 -6.61
N ILE A 71 -6.52 -8.68 -6.67
CA ILE A 71 -5.71 -9.04 -5.50
C ILE A 71 -5.36 -7.84 -4.61
N THR A 72 -5.65 -6.61 -5.03
CA THR A 72 -5.32 -5.39 -4.26
C THR A 72 -6.54 -4.66 -3.71
N ILE A 73 -7.20 -3.85 -4.56
CA ILE A 73 -8.29 -2.93 -4.19
C ILE A 73 -9.60 -3.67 -4.00
N ARG A 74 -9.89 -4.66 -4.85
CA ARG A 74 -11.16 -5.40 -4.82
C ARG A 74 -11.13 -6.58 -3.85
N ALA A 75 -9.94 -7.00 -3.44
CA ALA A 75 -9.78 -8.05 -2.46
C ALA A 75 -10.50 -7.63 -1.17
N PRO A 76 -11.38 -8.49 -0.62
CA PRO A 76 -12.18 -8.16 0.54
C PRO A 76 -11.29 -7.83 1.74
N TYR A 77 -11.86 -7.08 2.67
CA TYR A 77 -11.20 -6.79 3.92
C TYR A 77 -10.92 -8.10 4.66
N PRO A 78 -9.68 -8.34 5.12
CA PRO A 78 -9.38 -9.54 5.91
C PRO A 78 -10.15 -9.46 7.22
N VAL A 79 -11.16 -10.33 7.39
CA VAL A 79 -11.90 -10.42 8.65
C VAL A 79 -11.06 -11.25 9.61
N THR A 80 -10.32 -10.60 10.50
CA THR A 80 -9.53 -11.27 11.53
C THR A 80 -9.93 -10.73 12.90
N GLY A 81 -10.25 -11.65 13.82
CA GLY A 81 -10.47 -11.37 15.24
C GLY A 81 -11.85 -10.82 15.61
N GLN A 82 -12.18 -10.92 16.90
CA GLN A 82 -13.37 -10.31 17.51
C GLN A 82 -13.06 -9.01 18.28
N ASN A 83 -11.79 -8.73 18.54
CA ASN A 83 -11.36 -7.54 19.28
C ASN A 83 -11.03 -6.37 18.33
N ARG A 84 -10.99 -5.16 18.89
CA ARG A 84 -10.75 -3.92 18.12
C ARG A 84 -9.35 -3.86 17.51
N ASP A 85 -8.38 -4.52 18.13
CA ASP A 85 -6.97 -4.39 17.78
C ASP A 85 -6.62 -5.28 16.57
N ASP A 86 -7.16 -6.50 16.51
CA ASP A 86 -7.12 -7.38 15.34
C ASP A 86 -7.78 -6.70 14.13
N LEU A 87 -8.88 -5.95 14.35
CA LEU A 87 -9.55 -5.18 13.32
C LEU A 87 -8.71 -4.01 12.82
N ALA A 88 -8.01 -3.30 13.72
CA ALA A 88 -7.12 -2.20 13.37
C ALA A 88 -5.90 -2.68 12.57
N PHE A 89 -5.31 -3.81 12.98
CA PHE A 89 -4.19 -4.42 12.26
C PHE A 89 -4.60 -4.95 10.88
N ALA A 90 -5.78 -5.58 10.79
CA ALA A 90 -6.39 -5.94 9.52
C ALA A 90 -6.64 -4.72 8.62
N ALA A 91 -7.02 -3.58 9.22
CA ALA A 91 -7.23 -2.32 8.51
C ALA A 91 -5.95 -1.84 7.86
N ALA A 92 -4.87 -1.76 8.64
CA ALA A 92 -3.58 -1.28 8.17
C ALA A 92 -3.06 -2.13 7.00
N LYS A 93 -3.14 -3.46 7.11
CA LYS A 93 -2.76 -4.38 6.03
C LYS A 93 -3.63 -4.20 4.78
N HIS A 94 -4.94 -4.05 4.95
CA HIS A 94 -5.85 -3.80 3.84
C HIS A 94 -5.56 -2.46 3.16
N GLN A 95 -5.33 -1.39 3.93
CA GLN A 95 -4.99 -0.06 3.42
C GLN A 95 -3.68 -0.08 2.62
N ALA A 96 -2.64 -0.74 3.13
CA ALA A 96 -1.37 -0.88 2.42
C ALA A 96 -1.56 -1.61 1.08
N ARG A 97 -2.33 -2.70 1.06
CA ARG A 97 -2.66 -3.45 -0.15
C ARG A 97 -3.46 -2.61 -1.16
N VAL A 98 -4.45 -1.83 -0.68
CA VAL A 98 -5.24 -0.90 -1.51
C VAL A 98 -4.37 0.21 -2.09
N ALA A 99 -3.40 0.72 -1.34
CA ALA A 99 -2.50 1.78 -1.78
C ALA A 99 -1.71 1.39 -3.04
N ILE A 100 -1.23 0.14 -3.11
CA ILE A 100 -0.53 -0.41 -4.29
C ILE A 100 -1.44 -0.35 -5.52
N GLY A 101 -2.65 -0.90 -5.43
CA GLY A 101 -3.57 -0.89 -6.58
C GLY A 101 -3.96 0.53 -6.99
N ARG A 102 -4.13 1.45 -6.04
CA ARG A 102 -4.41 2.87 -6.32
C ARG A 102 -3.26 3.53 -7.08
N ALA A 103 -2.01 3.27 -6.67
CA ALA A 103 -0.84 3.80 -7.35
C ALA A 103 -0.79 3.37 -8.83
N VAL A 104 -1.08 2.09 -9.11
CA VAL A 104 -1.13 1.56 -10.48
C VAL A 104 -2.22 2.23 -11.32
N VAL A 105 -3.44 2.36 -10.79
CA VAL A 105 -4.55 3.00 -11.52
C VAL A 105 -4.24 4.47 -11.78
N MET A 106 -3.67 5.18 -10.80
CA MET A 106 -3.31 6.59 -10.95
C MET A 106 -2.19 6.77 -11.99
N ALA A 107 -1.18 5.90 -11.99
CA ALA A 107 -0.12 5.91 -13.00
C ALA A 107 -0.66 5.62 -14.40
N ALA A 108 -1.56 4.63 -14.55
CA ALA A 108 -2.22 4.36 -15.83
C ALA A 108 -3.07 5.55 -16.31
N ALA A 109 -3.84 6.18 -15.41
CA ALA A 109 -4.64 7.36 -15.72
C ALA A 109 -3.78 8.57 -16.13
N GLN A 110 -2.61 8.75 -15.51
CA GLN A 110 -1.63 9.75 -15.94
C GLN A 110 -1.04 9.41 -17.30
N GLY A 111 -0.71 8.14 -17.56
CA GLY A 111 -0.26 7.65 -18.86
C GLY A 111 -1.26 7.93 -19.98
N PHE A 112 -2.57 7.78 -19.72
CA PHE A 112 -3.61 8.16 -20.68
C PHE A 112 -3.56 9.64 -21.08
N LYS A 113 -3.16 10.52 -20.17
CA LYS A 113 -2.98 11.95 -20.47
C LYS A 113 -1.74 12.18 -21.32
N LEU A 114 -0.66 11.42 -21.09
CA LEU A 114 0.58 11.49 -21.88
C LEU A 114 0.33 11.03 -23.32
N LEU A 115 -0.29 9.86 -23.52
CA LEU A 115 -0.63 9.33 -24.84
C LEU A 115 -1.56 10.25 -25.65
N LYS A 116 -2.41 11.04 -24.98
CA LYS A 116 -3.30 12.02 -25.63
C LYS A 116 -2.59 13.32 -26.01
N LYS A 117 -1.51 13.72 -25.32
CA LYS A 117 -0.72 14.91 -25.65
C LYS A 117 0.20 14.70 -26.86
N GLU A 118 0.54 13.44 -27.15
CA GLU A 118 1.40 13.04 -28.27
C GLU A 118 0.63 12.86 -29.59
N ARG A 119 -0.70 12.99 -29.58
CA ARG A 119 -1.58 12.94 -30.77
C ARG A 119 -2.08 14.32 -31.13
#